data_AF-A0A183F697-F1
#
_entry.id   AF-A0A183F697-F1
#
_cell.length_a   1.000
_cell.length_b   1.000
_cell.length_c   1.000
_cell.angle_alpha   90.00
_cell.angle_beta   90.00
_cell.angle_gamma   90.00
#
_symmetry.space_group_name_H-M   'P 1'
#
loop_
_entity.id
_entity.type
_entity.pdbx_description
1 polymer ?
#
loop_
_entity_poly.entity_id
_entity_poly.type
_entity_poly.pdbx_seq_one_letter_code
_entity_poly.pdbx_strand_id
1 'polypeptide(L)'
;MLRKLSVYNATEPTSEEADEKPKTATKMGTVMGVFFPCIQNIFGVLFFIRMTWIVGTAGIVQSFFVVLTCVSVTFLTAISLSAIATNGVVSGGGPYYMISRNLGPELGGAVGILFYLGTTIAASMYLTGAVEIFLVTCLCGKC
;
A
#
# COMPACT_ATOMS: atom_id res chain seq x y z
N MET A 1 6.96 37.04 -0.55
CA MET A 1 7.13 36.45 0.80
C MET A 1 5.88 35.76 1.32
N LEU A 2 4.69 36.36 1.24
CA LEU A 2 3.43 35.76 1.74
C LEU A 2 3.01 34.43 1.08
N ARG A 3 3.36 34.18 -0.19
CA ARG A 3 3.14 32.86 -0.83
C ARG A 3 3.95 31.71 -0.21
N LYS A 4 5.08 31.98 0.44
CA LYS A 4 5.90 30.94 1.09
C LYS A 4 5.35 30.51 2.45
N LEU A 5 4.57 31.37 3.11
CA LEU A 5 3.92 31.06 4.39
C LEU A 5 2.60 30.29 4.20
N SER A 6 1.83 30.58 3.15
CA SER A 6 0.59 29.83 2.85
C SER A 6 0.83 28.37 2.50
N VAL A 7 2.00 28.04 1.94
CA VAL A 7 2.36 26.66 1.57
C VAL A 7 2.87 25.87 2.77
N TYR A 8 3.41 26.55 3.79
CA TYR A 8 3.96 25.90 4.99
C TYR A 8 2.87 25.46 5.97
N ASN A 9 1.73 26.17 6.01
CA ASN A 9 0.64 25.89 6.95
C ASN A 9 -0.32 24.77 6.50
N ALA A 10 -0.11 24.21 5.32
CA ALA A 10 -0.92 23.10 4.78
C ALA A 10 -0.21 21.73 4.86
N THR A 11 1.00 21.69 5.43
CA THR A 11 1.69 20.44 5.75
C THR A 11 1.84 20.36 7.25
N GLU A 12 0.81 19.88 7.93
CA GLU A 12 0.95 19.41 9.31
C GLU A 12 1.65 18.04 9.27
N PRO A 13 2.86 17.88 9.82
CA PRO A 13 3.38 16.57 10.13
C PRO A 13 2.90 16.20 11.53
N THR A 14 1.80 15.45 11.64
CA THR A 14 1.48 14.76 12.89
C THR A 14 2.11 13.38 12.86
N SER A 15 3.28 13.28 13.48
CA SER A 15 3.58 12.36 14.59
C SER A 15 5.09 12.25 14.73
N GLU A 16 5.56 12.60 15.92
CA GLU A 16 6.93 12.54 16.38
C GLU A 16 7.56 11.15 16.14
N GLU A 17 8.70 11.11 15.46
CA GLU A 17 9.78 10.20 15.85
C GLU A 17 11.04 11.05 16.05
N ALA A 18 11.64 10.79 17.20
CA ALA A 18 12.69 11.55 17.83
C ALA A 18 13.96 11.71 16.97
N ASP A 19 14.67 12.80 17.27
CA ASP A 19 16.08 13.02 16.94
C ASP A 19 16.91 11.75 17.22
N GLU A 20 17.39 11.10 16.16
CA GLU A 20 18.59 10.28 16.23
C GLU A 20 19.49 10.60 15.02
N LYS A 21 20.73 10.99 15.34
CA LYS A 21 21.92 11.25 14.49
C LYS A 21 21.93 10.55 13.11
N PRO A 22 22.62 11.12 12.10
CA PRO A 22 22.68 10.55 10.76
C PRO A 22 23.49 9.24 10.80
N LYS A 23 22.80 8.13 11.08
CA LYS A 23 23.27 6.80 10.71
C LYS A 23 23.38 6.85 9.20
N THR A 24 24.57 6.61 8.65
CA THR A 24 24.78 6.33 7.23
C THR A 24 23.68 5.37 6.78
N ALA A 25 22.66 5.91 6.11
CA ALA A 25 21.51 5.13 5.70
C ALA A 25 22.04 4.02 4.81
N THR A 26 22.03 2.79 5.30
CA THR A 26 22.40 1.61 4.53
C THR A 26 21.54 1.65 3.27
N LYS A 27 22.16 1.93 2.13
CA LYS A 27 21.46 1.98 0.84
C LYS A 27 20.87 0.59 0.60
N MET A 28 19.57 0.46 0.81
CA MET A 28 18.86 -0.79 0.52
C MET A 28 18.86 -0.98 -1.00
N GLY A 29 19.29 -2.17 -1.45
CA GLY A 29 19.19 -2.53 -2.87
C GLY A 29 17.75 -2.78 -3.30
N THR A 30 17.49 -2.84 -4.60
CA THR A 30 16.13 -3.00 -5.18
C THR A 30 15.41 -4.25 -4.66
N VAL A 31 16.13 -5.34 -4.45
CA VAL A 31 15.55 -6.61 -3.99
C VAL A 31 15.12 -6.53 -2.52
N MET A 32 16.00 -6.07 -1.64
CA MET A 32 15.73 -5.98 -0.19
C MET A 32 14.84 -4.80 0.18
N GLY A 33 14.95 -3.68 -0.54
CA GLY A 33 14.23 -2.44 -0.22
C GLY A 33 12.86 -2.30 -0.89
N VAL A 34 12.61 -2.98 -2.01
CA VAL A 34 11.36 -2.80 -2.79
C VAL A 34 10.67 -4.13 -3.07
N PHE A 35 11.38 -5.11 -3.63
CA PHE A 35 10.76 -6.38 -4.06
C PHE A 35 10.16 -7.17 -2.90
N PHE A 36 10.93 -7.45 -1.83
CA PHE A 36 10.41 -8.18 -0.68
C PHE A 36 9.29 -7.44 0.06
N PRO A 37 9.38 -6.11 0.34
CA PRO A 37 8.27 -5.36 0.91
C PRO A 37 7.01 -5.35 0.05
N CYS A 38 7.13 -5.23 -1.27
CA CYS A 38 6.00 -5.26 -2.18
C CYS A 38 5.31 -6.63 -2.19
N ILE A 39 6.09 -7.71 -2.26
CA ILE A 39 5.58 -9.08 -2.21
C ILE A 39 4.84 -9.34 -0.89
N GLN A 40 5.41 -8.90 0.23
CA GLN A 40 4.79 -9.06 1.56
C GLN A 40 3.46 -8.31 1.69
N ASN A 41 3.33 -7.14 1.05
CA ASN A 41 2.07 -6.38 1.06
C ASN A 41 0.99 -6.99 0.15
N ILE A 42 1.38 -7.69 -0.93
CA ILE A 42 0.44 -8.35 -1.85
C ILE A 42 -0.01 -9.70 -1.29
N PHE A 43 0.92 -10.50 -0.75
CA PHE A 43 0.60 -11.79 -0.14
C PHE A 43 0.03 -11.62 1.27
N GLY A 44 -1.26 -11.25 1.32
CA GLY A 44 -2.04 -11.17 2.56
C GLY A 44 -2.74 -12.49 2.90
N VAL A 45 -3.11 -12.62 4.19
CA VAL A 45 -3.88 -13.77 4.70
C VAL A 45 -5.21 -13.96 3.97
N LEU A 46 -5.79 -12.87 3.44
CA LEU A 46 -7.04 -12.89 2.68
C LEU A 46 -6.92 -13.61 1.34
N PHE A 47 -5.76 -13.60 0.68
CA PHE A 47 -5.59 -14.30 -0.60
C PHE A 47 -5.78 -15.81 -0.42
N PHE A 48 -5.33 -16.38 0.70
CA PHE A 48 -5.44 -17.84 0.93
C PHE A 48 -6.86 -18.29 1.30
N ILE A 49 -7.63 -17.46 2.01
CA ILE A 49 -8.96 -17.84 2.51
C ILE A 49 -10.07 -17.44 1.54
N ARG A 50 -9.96 -16.27 0.90
CA ARG A 50 -11.01 -15.81 -0.03
C ARG A 50 -10.88 -16.41 -1.42
N MET A 51 -9.66 -16.63 -1.92
CA MET A 51 -9.51 -17.19 -3.27
C MET A 51 -10.03 -18.62 -3.35
N THR A 52 -9.86 -19.42 -2.30
CA THR A 52 -10.42 -20.78 -2.23
C THR A 52 -11.95 -20.77 -2.27
N TRP A 53 -12.60 -19.84 -1.56
CA TRP A 53 -14.06 -19.66 -1.62
C TRP A 53 -14.55 -19.12 -2.97
N ILE A 54 -13.84 -18.16 -3.57
CA ILE A 54 -14.18 -17.59 -4.88
C ILE A 54 -14.09 -18.67 -5.98
N VAL A 55 -13.02 -19.46 -5.99
CA VAL A 55 -12.85 -20.56 -6.96
C VAL A 55 -13.90 -21.65 -6.72
N GLY A 56 -14.24 -21.94 -5.46
CA GLY A 56 -15.26 -22.94 -5.12
C GLY A 56 -16.70 -22.55 -5.51
N THR A 57 -17.02 -21.26 -5.53
CA THR A 57 -18.38 -20.77 -5.84
C THR A 57 -18.55 -20.39 -7.32
N ALA A 58 -17.57 -19.72 -7.94
CA ALA A 58 -17.63 -19.27 -9.34
C ALA A 58 -17.07 -20.29 -10.34
N GLY A 59 -16.29 -21.27 -9.86
CA GLY A 59 -15.58 -22.22 -10.71
C GLY A 59 -14.28 -21.67 -11.31
N ILE A 60 -13.50 -22.55 -11.94
CA ILE A 60 -12.12 -22.28 -12.38
C ILE A 60 -12.07 -21.25 -13.53
N VAL A 61 -12.97 -21.35 -14.50
CA VAL A 61 -12.95 -20.48 -15.70
C VAL A 61 -13.29 -19.03 -15.34
N GLN A 62 -14.33 -18.81 -14.52
CA GLN A 62 -14.72 -17.46 -14.12
C GLN A 62 -13.71 -16.85 -13.15
N SER A 63 -13.21 -17.61 -12.17
CA SER A 63 -12.18 -17.13 -11.25
C SER A 63 -10.88 -16.75 -11.98
N PHE A 64 -10.51 -17.48 -13.05
CA PHE A 64 -9.37 -17.10 -13.89
C PHE A 64 -9.56 -15.72 -14.54
N PHE A 65 -10.75 -15.42 -15.07
CA PHE A 65 -11.03 -14.12 -15.68
C PHE A 65 -11.03 -12.97 -14.65
N VAL A 66 -11.52 -13.23 -13.43
CA VAL A 66 -11.47 -12.27 -12.32
C VAL A 66 -10.03 -11.94 -11.93
N VAL A 67 -9.18 -12.96 -11.78
CA VAL A 67 -7.75 -12.77 -11.46
C VAL A 67 -7.05 -12.01 -12.58
N LEU A 68 -7.31 -12.37 -13.85
CA LEU A 68 -6.70 -11.71 -15.00
C LEU A 68 -7.06 -10.22 -15.05
N THR A 69 -8.34 -9.88 -14.80
CA THR A 69 -8.79 -8.49 -14.74
C THR A 69 -8.11 -7.73 -13.60
N CYS A 70 -8.04 -8.32 -12.40
CA CYS A 70 -7.38 -7.70 -11.25
C CYS A 70 -5.90 -7.43 -11.52
N VAL A 71 -5.16 -8.42 -12.03
CA VAL A 71 -3.75 -8.29 -12.38
C VAL A 71 -3.54 -7.24 -13.46
N SER A 72 -4.42 -7.15 -14.47
CA SER A 72 -4.31 -6.12 -15.51
C SER A 72 -4.40 -4.69 -14.94
N VAL A 73 -5.33 -4.44 -14.00
CA VAL A 73 -5.52 -3.14 -13.36
C VAL A 73 -4.31 -2.79 -12.47
N THR A 74 -3.83 -3.74 -11.67
CA THR A 74 -2.63 -3.55 -10.82
C THR A 74 -1.40 -3.28 -11.67
N PHE A 75 -1.23 -3.99 -12.80
CA PHE A 75 -0.12 -3.81 -13.71
C PHE A 75 -0.12 -2.42 -14.37
N LEU A 76 -1.28 -1.96 -14.86
CA LEU A 76 -1.43 -0.59 -15.41
C LEU A 76 -1.16 0.49 -14.36
N THR A 77 -1.59 0.26 -13.11
CA THR A 77 -1.30 1.15 -11.99
C THR A 77 0.19 1.18 -11.67
N ALA A 78 0.86 0.04 -11.69
CA ALA A 78 2.30 -0.05 -11.45
C ALA A 78 3.12 0.66 -12.54
N ILE A 79 2.72 0.56 -13.81
CA ILE A 79 3.34 1.32 -14.91
C ILE A 79 3.17 2.82 -14.67
N SER A 80 1.97 3.26 -14.29
CA SER A 80 1.68 4.68 -14.01
C SER A 80 2.52 5.19 -12.84
N LEU A 81 2.62 4.42 -11.75
CA LEU A 81 3.44 4.77 -10.59
C LEU A 81 4.94 4.78 -10.93
N SER A 82 5.41 3.87 -11.79
CA SER A 82 6.79 3.84 -12.28
C SER A 82 7.12 5.12 -13.06
N ALA A 83 6.22 5.57 -13.93
CA ALA A 83 6.38 6.83 -14.64
C ALA A 83 6.48 8.02 -13.65
N ILE A 84 5.61 8.09 -12.64
CA ILE A 84 5.67 9.14 -11.61
C ILE A 84 7.01 9.11 -10.86
N ALA A 85 7.50 7.91 -10.51
CA ALA A 85 8.76 7.74 -9.80
C ALA A 85 9.99 8.17 -10.63
N THR A 86 9.92 8.08 -11.97
CA THR A 86 11.01 8.50 -12.88
C THR A 86 10.99 10.01 -13.21
N ASN A 87 9.87 10.71 -13.04
CA ASN A 87 9.72 12.10 -13.48
C ASN A 87 10.26 13.18 -12.54
N GLY A 88 10.77 12.84 -11.35
CA GLY A 88 11.26 13.85 -10.41
C GLY A 88 12.38 13.37 -9.48
N VAL A 89 13.18 14.31 -8.97
CA VAL A 89 14.26 14.02 -8.01
C VAL A 89 13.71 13.42 -6.72
N VAL A 90 14.08 12.17 -6.42
CA VAL A 90 13.66 11.47 -5.20
C VAL A 90 14.48 12.00 -4.02
N SER A 91 14.14 13.19 -3.53
CA SER A 91 14.53 13.59 -2.18
C SER A 91 13.84 12.64 -1.20
N GLY A 92 14.58 12.11 -0.23
CA GLY A 92 14.11 11.07 0.69
C GLY A 92 12.71 11.34 1.23
N GLY A 93 11.80 10.41 1.00
CA GLY A 93 10.39 10.51 1.37
C GLY A 93 9.60 9.31 0.82
N GLY A 94 8.51 8.95 1.51
CA GLY A 94 7.66 7.82 1.12
C GLY A 94 6.83 8.06 -0.16
N PRO A 95 5.93 7.13 -0.51
CA PRO A 95 5.13 7.20 -1.74
C PRO A 95 4.31 8.49 -1.89
N TYR A 96 3.71 8.97 -0.80
CA TYR A 96 2.94 10.23 -0.81
C TYR A 96 3.80 11.44 -1.18
N TYR A 97 5.01 11.53 -0.60
CA TYR A 97 5.96 12.59 -0.91
C TYR A 97 6.41 12.55 -2.37
N MET A 98 6.49 11.35 -2.97
CA MET A 98 6.77 11.20 -4.40
C MET A 98 5.63 11.67 -5.30
N ILE A 99 4.38 11.42 -4.91
CA ILE A 99 3.22 11.77 -5.73
C ILE A 99 2.93 13.27 -5.64
N SER A 100 2.95 13.85 -4.44
CA SER A 100 2.59 15.26 -4.23
C SER A 100 3.55 16.24 -4.94
N ARG A 101 4.83 15.89 -5.07
CA ARG A 101 5.82 16.71 -5.80
C ARG A 101 5.69 16.62 -7.32
N ASN A 102 5.25 15.48 -7.86
CA ASN A 102 5.15 15.28 -9.30
C ASN A 102 3.78 15.72 -9.86
N LEU A 103 2.70 15.60 -9.09
CA LEU A 103 1.32 15.91 -9.54
C LEU A 103 0.76 17.21 -8.95
N GLY A 104 1.43 17.82 -7.97
CA GLY A 104 0.97 19.03 -7.26
C GLY A 104 0.14 18.72 -6.00
N PRO A 105 -0.11 19.75 -5.16
CA PRO A 105 -0.72 19.57 -3.84
C PRO A 105 -2.18 19.11 -3.89
N GLU A 106 -2.95 19.53 -4.90
CA GLU A 106 -4.39 19.20 -5.01
C GLU A 106 -4.60 17.71 -5.32
N LEU A 107 -3.90 17.19 -6.33
CA LEU A 107 -3.96 15.76 -6.69
C LEU A 107 -3.21 14.89 -5.67
N GLY A 108 -2.09 15.37 -5.14
CA GLY A 108 -1.34 14.68 -4.10
C GLY A 108 -2.18 14.44 -2.84
N GLY A 109 -2.85 15.48 -2.34
CA GLY A 109 -3.70 15.41 -1.15
C GLY A 109 -4.90 14.49 -1.34
N ALA A 110 -5.60 14.60 -2.48
CA ALA A 110 -6.75 13.73 -2.78
C ALA A 110 -6.36 12.25 -2.84
N VAL A 111 -5.27 11.91 -3.55
CA VAL A 111 -4.76 10.53 -3.63
C VAL A 111 -4.25 10.05 -2.28
N GLY A 112 -3.61 10.92 -1.49
CA GLY A 112 -3.12 10.60 -0.15
C GLY A 112 -4.23 10.24 0.83
N ILE A 113 -5.33 11.00 0.85
CA ILE A 113 -6.49 10.72 1.72
C ILE A 113 -7.16 9.41 1.32
N LEU A 114 -7.33 9.16 0.01
CA LEU A 114 -7.89 7.91 -0.49
C LEU A 114 -7.00 6.71 -0.14
N PHE A 115 -5.68 6.85 -0.26
CA PHE A 115 -4.74 5.80 0.10
C PHE A 115 -4.75 5.52 1.61
N TYR A 116 -4.78 6.57 2.44
CA TYR A 116 -4.89 6.43 3.90
C TYR A 116 -6.14 5.62 4.29
N LEU A 117 -7.33 6.06 3.87
CA LEU A 117 -8.58 5.37 4.18
C LEU A 117 -8.59 3.93 3.64
N GLY A 118 -8.09 3.72 2.43
CA GLY A 118 -7.95 2.39 1.83
C GLY A 118 -7.09 1.46 2.69
N THR A 119 -5.93 1.93 3.17
CA THR A 119 -5.06 1.14 4.05
C THR A 119 -5.66 0.88 5.42
N THR A 120 -6.40 1.83 6.00
CA THR A 120 -7.12 1.64 7.27
C THR A 120 -8.18 0.56 7.17
N ILE A 121 -8.98 0.57 6.09
CA ILE A 121 -10.00 -0.45 5.84
C ILE A 121 -9.35 -1.80 5.51
N ALA A 122 -8.25 -1.82 4.75
CA ALA A 122 -7.52 -3.06 4.50
C ALA A 122 -6.97 -3.68 5.79
N ALA A 123 -6.45 -2.85 6.71
CA ALA A 123 -5.96 -3.32 8.00
C ALA A 123 -7.08 -3.94 8.86
N SER A 124 -8.28 -3.35 8.89
CA SER A 124 -9.41 -3.93 9.61
C SER A 124 -9.85 -5.27 8.98
N MET A 125 -9.87 -5.37 7.64
CA MET A 125 -10.17 -6.62 6.94
C MET A 125 -9.14 -7.73 7.26
N TYR A 126 -7.85 -7.41 7.31
CA TYR A 126 -6.82 -8.36 7.71
C TYR A 126 -6.97 -8.83 9.16
N LEU A 127 -7.35 -7.92 10.08
CA LEU A 127 -7.60 -8.27 11.47
C LEU A 127 -8.82 -9.19 11.61
N THR A 128 -9.93 -8.90 10.93
CA THR A 128 -11.12 -9.77 10.95
C THR A 128 -10.80 -11.15 10.37
N GLY A 129 -10.02 -11.21 9.28
CA GLY A 129 -9.54 -12.48 8.74
C GLY A 129 -8.69 -13.28 9.74
N ALA A 130 -7.79 -12.62 10.48
CA ALA A 130 -6.99 -13.26 11.51
C ALA A 130 -7.85 -13.79 12.69
N VAL A 131 -8.86 -13.02 13.12
CA VAL A 131 -9.80 -13.44 14.17
C VAL A 131 -10.63 -14.65 13.73
N GLU A 132 -11.11 -14.69 12.49
CA GLU A 132 -11.87 -15.82 11.97
C GLU A 132 -11.01 -17.10 11.94
N ILE A 133 -9.77 -17.01 11.47
CA ILE A 133 -8.82 -18.15 11.49
C ILE A 133 -8.56 -18.60 12.92
N PHE A 134 -8.29 -17.66 13.83
CA PHE A 134 -8.01 -17.96 15.23
C PHE A 134 -9.20 -18.64 15.90
N LEU A 135 -10.42 -18.19 15.64
CA LEU A 135 -11.62 -18.76 16.22
C LEU A 135 -11.93 -20.15 15.63
N VAL A 136 -11.87 -20.30 14.31
CA VAL A 136 -12.17 -21.56 13.62
C VAL A 136 -11.11 -22.62 13.89
N THR A 137 -9.83 -22.23 13.91
CA THR A 137 -8.70 -23.17 13.99
C THR A 137 -8.24 -23.42 15.44
N CYS A 138 -8.23 -22.40 16.31
CA CYS A 138 -7.66 -22.51 17.66
C CYS A 138 -8.71 -22.72 18.76
N LEU A 139 -9.87 -22.07 18.66
CA LEU A 139 -10.93 -22.17 19.69
C LEU A 139 -11.99 -23.24 19.40
N CYS A 140 -12.36 -23.44 18.13
CA CYS A 140 -13.43 -24.38 17.76
C CYS A 140 -12.95 -25.84 17.67
N GLY A 141 -11.63 -26.10 17.76
CA GLY A 141 -11.08 -27.44 18.00
C GLY A 141 -11.65 -28.57 17.12
N LYS A 142 -12.07 -28.28 15.88
CA LYS A 142 -12.44 -29.33 14.91
C LYS A 142 -11.15 -29.92 14.33
N CYS A 143 -10.42 -30.64 15.17
CA CYS A 143 -9.70 -31.84 14.77
C CYS A 143 -10.71 -32.99 14.69
#